data_AF-A0A9E2UBW9-F1
#
_entry.id   AF-A0A9E2UBW9-F1
#
_cell.length_a   1.000
_cell.length_b   1.000
_cell.length_c   1.000
_cell.angle_alpha   90.00
_cell.angle_beta   90.00
_cell.angle_gamma   90.00
#
_symmetry.space_group_name_H-M   'P 1'
#
loop_
_entity.id
_entity.type
_entity.pdbx_description
1 polymer ?
#
loop_
_entity_poly.entity_id
_entity_poly.type
_entity_poly.pdbx_seq_one_letter_code
_entity_poly.pdbx_strand_id
1 'polypeptide(L)'
;MIIEMRTYTLQPGTVAAFEERFAQALPAREKISPLAAFWHTEVGPLNRVIHVWPYDDLGARTHLREEATKLQGWPPNVREFEVELQSDIYIPAPFSPQLEPRQLGNLYEIRIYTFKPGGIAGVIDRWSGHIAERIKLSPLVGAWHSELGGLNKWCHIWAYK
;
A
#
# COMPACT_ATOMS: atom_id res chain seq x y z
N MET A 1 -1.86 -14.49 -3.84
CA MET A 1 -2.20 -13.09 -3.52
C MET A 1 -0.95 -12.24 -3.52
N ILE A 2 -0.99 -11.11 -4.21
CA ILE A 2 0.03 -10.05 -4.22
C ILE A 2 -0.58 -8.74 -3.75
N ILE A 3 0.26 -7.79 -3.35
CA ILE A 3 -0.16 -6.47 -2.88
C ILE A 3 0.57 -5.41 -3.72
N GLU A 4 -0.17 -4.60 -4.47
CA GLU A 4 0.38 -3.41 -5.14
C GLU A 4 0.23 -2.21 -4.20
N MET A 5 1.36 -1.68 -3.72
CA MET A 5 1.39 -0.41 -3.01
C MET A 5 1.89 0.67 -3.96
N ARG A 6 1.10 1.73 -4.11
CA ARG A 6 1.44 2.86 -4.97
C ARG A 6 1.61 4.09 -4.10
N THR A 7 2.74 4.76 -4.29
CA THR A 7 3.14 5.95 -3.55
C THR A 7 3.33 7.07 -4.55
N TYR A 8 2.54 8.12 -4.40
CA TYR A 8 2.57 9.32 -5.21
C TYR A 8 3.22 10.42 -4.40
N THR A 9 4.33 10.98 -4.89
CA THR A 9 4.83 12.28 -4.42
C THR A 9 4.12 13.35 -5.23
N LEU A 10 3.50 14.29 -4.53
CA LEU A 10 2.67 15.35 -5.10
C LEU A 10 3.35 16.72 -4.97
N GLN A 11 2.88 17.67 -5.76
CA GLN A 11 3.27 19.07 -5.63
C GLN A 11 2.85 19.60 -4.24
N PRO A 12 3.68 20.43 -3.59
CA PRO A 12 3.34 21.00 -2.29
C PRO A 12 1.97 21.68 -2.29
N GLY A 13 1.16 21.40 -1.26
CA GLY A 13 -0.18 22.00 -1.10
C GLY A 13 -1.29 21.37 -1.94
N THR A 14 -1.03 20.31 -2.71
CA THR A 14 -2.03 19.70 -3.61
C THR A 14 -2.67 18.42 -3.06
N VAL A 15 -2.27 17.94 -1.88
CA VAL A 15 -2.77 16.67 -1.28
C VAL A 15 -4.30 16.65 -1.18
N ALA A 16 -4.91 17.65 -0.55
CA ALA A 16 -6.38 17.69 -0.37
C ALA A 16 -7.13 17.66 -1.71
N ALA A 17 -6.65 18.39 -2.73
CA ALA A 17 -7.26 18.40 -4.05
C ALA A 17 -7.07 17.06 -4.79
N PHE A 18 -5.93 16.39 -4.59
CA PHE A 18 -5.70 15.03 -5.08
C PHE A 18 -6.71 14.06 -4.47
N GLU A 19 -6.86 14.09 -3.14
CA GLU A 19 -7.75 13.19 -2.41
C GLU A 19 -9.21 13.37 -2.82
N GLU A 20 -9.66 14.61 -2.95
CA GLU A 20 -11.02 14.92 -3.41
C GLU A 20 -11.30 14.31 -4.79
N ARG A 21 -10.41 14.55 -5.77
CA ARG A 21 -10.57 14.01 -7.13
C ARG A 21 -10.43 12.50 -7.19
N PHE A 22 -9.56 11.92 -6.36
CA PHE A 22 -9.41 10.47 -6.25
C PHE A 22 -10.68 9.84 -5.67
N ALA A 23 -11.23 10.40 -4.59
CA ALA A 23 -12.45 9.92 -3.95
C ALA A 23 -13.66 9.97 -4.89
N GLN A 24 -13.76 10.99 -5.75
CA GLN A 24 -14.80 11.08 -6.78
C GLN A 24 -14.72 9.94 -7.81
N ALA A 25 -13.51 9.50 -8.18
CA ALA A 25 -13.27 8.46 -9.17
C ALA A 25 -13.30 7.03 -8.58
N LEU A 26 -12.98 6.88 -7.30
CA LEU A 26 -12.81 5.59 -6.62
C LEU A 26 -14.02 4.64 -6.75
N PRO A 27 -15.29 5.09 -6.61
CA PRO A 27 -16.45 4.20 -6.72
C PRO A 27 -16.56 3.47 -8.06
N ALA A 28 -16.00 4.02 -9.14
CA ALA A 28 -15.95 3.32 -10.42
C ALA A 28 -15.00 2.11 -10.33
N ARG A 29 -13.79 2.33 -9.81
CA ARG A 29 -12.73 1.31 -9.69
C ARG A 29 -13.07 0.19 -8.71
N GLU A 30 -13.69 0.53 -7.57
CA GLU A 30 -14.02 -0.42 -6.51
C GLU A 30 -14.97 -1.53 -6.95
N LYS A 31 -15.75 -1.32 -8.03
CA LYS A 31 -16.64 -2.34 -8.60
C LYS A 31 -15.90 -3.57 -9.12
N ILE A 32 -14.63 -3.42 -9.50
CA ILE A 32 -13.83 -4.49 -10.11
C ILE A 32 -12.54 -4.77 -9.35
N SER A 33 -12.08 -3.82 -8.54
CA SER A 33 -10.84 -3.93 -7.77
C SER A 33 -11.03 -3.13 -6.50
N PRO A 34 -11.34 -3.78 -5.37
CA PRO A 34 -11.53 -3.09 -4.09
C PRO A 34 -10.22 -2.51 -3.57
N LEU A 35 -10.28 -1.31 -2.99
CA LEU A 35 -9.13 -0.67 -2.37
C LEU A 35 -8.96 -1.20 -0.93
N ALA A 36 -7.75 -1.64 -0.56
CA ALA A 36 -7.50 -2.11 0.81
C ALA A 36 -7.17 -0.97 1.77
N ALA A 37 -6.51 0.09 1.29
CA ALA A 37 -6.19 1.24 2.10
C ALA A 37 -5.82 2.47 1.27
N PHE A 38 -6.04 3.65 1.86
CA PHE A 38 -5.66 4.96 1.35
C PHE A 38 -5.17 5.82 2.51
N TRP A 39 -4.00 6.43 2.36
CA TRP A 39 -3.40 7.32 3.36
C TRP A 39 -2.69 8.48 2.67
N HIS A 40 -2.46 9.55 3.42
CA HIS A 40 -1.42 10.54 3.11
C HIS A 40 -0.42 10.64 4.25
N THR A 41 0.75 11.19 3.96
CA THR A 41 1.84 11.33 4.92
C THR A 41 1.73 12.62 5.73
N GLU A 42 1.65 12.47 7.06
CA GLU A 42 1.75 13.59 8.02
C GLU A 42 3.18 13.75 8.58
N VAL A 43 3.93 12.66 8.68
CA VAL A 43 5.31 12.63 9.21
C VAL A 43 6.22 11.85 8.27
N GLY A 44 7.44 12.35 8.06
CA GLY A 44 8.42 11.75 7.15
C GLY A 44 8.43 12.44 5.78
N PRO A 45 8.54 11.70 4.66
CA PRO A 45 8.48 12.29 3.33
C PRO A 45 7.08 12.87 3.05
N LEU A 46 6.97 14.20 3.08
CA LEU A 46 5.71 14.94 2.97
C LEU A 46 5.16 14.97 1.53
N ASN A 47 3.93 15.44 1.42
CA ASN A 47 3.18 15.56 0.16
C ASN A 47 3.04 14.21 -0.56
N ARG A 48 2.85 13.13 0.19
CA ARG A 48 2.65 11.81 -0.39
C ARG A 48 1.28 11.24 -0.10
N VAL A 49 0.70 10.63 -1.12
CA VAL A 49 -0.47 9.77 -1.02
C VAL A 49 -0.04 8.33 -1.29
N ILE A 50 -0.51 7.41 -0.45
CA ILE A 50 -0.17 5.99 -0.49
C ILE A 50 -1.48 5.20 -0.52
N HIS A 51 -1.61 4.31 -1.49
CA HIS A 51 -2.79 3.46 -1.59
C HIS A 51 -2.43 2.02 -1.98
N VAL A 52 -3.19 1.07 -1.44
CA VAL A 52 -2.87 -0.36 -1.45
C VAL A 52 -3.97 -1.15 -2.13
N TRP A 53 -3.59 -1.96 -3.11
CA TRP A 53 -4.49 -2.80 -3.91
C TRP A 53 -4.09 -4.27 -3.80
N PRO A 54 -4.94 -5.13 -3.23
CA PRO A 54 -4.72 -6.58 -3.25
C PRO A 54 -5.14 -7.16 -4.61
N TYR A 55 -4.40 -8.15 -5.08
CA TYR A 55 -4.75 -8.95 -6.26
C TYR A 55 -4.43 -10.42 -6.01
N ASP A 56 -5.13 -11.33 -6.69
CA ASP A 56 -4.84 -12.77 -6.58
C ASP A 56 -3.42 -13.10 -7.06
N ASP A 57 -3.04 -12.54 -8.20
CA ASP A 57 -1.72 -12.66 -8.82
C ASP A 57 -1.44 -11.51 -9.82
N LEU A 58 -0.31 -11.58 -10.53
CA LEU A 58 0.09 -10.58 -11.52
C LEU A 58 -0.79 -10.58 -12.78
N GLY A 59 -1.38 -11.73 -13.15
CA GLY A 59 -2.31 -11.84 -14.26
C GLY A 59 -3.63 -11.15 -13.95
N ALA A 60 -4.22 -11.44 -12.78
CA ALA A 60 -5.40 -10.76 -12.25
C ALA A 60 -5.17 -9.25 -12.15
N ARG A 61 -4.00 -8.83 -11.63
CA ARG A 61 -3.62 -7.42 -11.59
C ARG A 61 -3.64 -6.78 -12.98
N THR A 62 -3.01 -7.43 -13.97
CA THR A 62 -2.90 -6.89 -15.33
C THR A 62 -4.28 -6.74 -15.96
N HIS A 63 -5.08 -7.82 -15.93
CA HIS A 63 -6.43 -7.84 -16.46
C HIS A 63 -7.33 -6.79 -15.80
N LEU A 64 -7.37 -6.73 -14.46
CA LEU A 64 -8.20 -5.76 -13.76
C LEU A 64 -7.77 -4.32 -14.04
N ARG A 65 -6.47 -4.04 -14.18
CA ARG A 65 -5.98 -2.70 -14.55
C ARG A 65 -6.40 -2.31 -15.97
N GLU A 66 -6.39 -3.24 -16.92
CA GLU A 66 -6.89 -3.02 -18.28
C GLU A 66 -8.41 -2.79 -18.32
N GLU A 67 -9.17 -3.49 -17.48
CA GLU A 67 -10.61 -3.24 -17.35
C GLU A 67 -10.89 -1.86 -16.70
N ALA A 68 -10.04 -1.43 -15.76
CA ALA A 68 -10.18 -0.12 -15.12
C ALA A 68 -10.15 1.05 -16.11
N THR A 69 -9.25 1.00 -17.09
CA THR A 69 -9.05 2.11 -18.03
C THR A 69 -10.24 2.30 -18.96
N LYS A 70 -11.13 1.30 -19.03
CA LYS A 70 -12.38 1.34 -19.81
C LYS A 70 -13.56 1.89 -18.99
N LEU A 71 -13.42 2.04 -17.67
CA LEU A 71 -14.50 2.52 -16.81
C LEU A 71 -14.71 4.02 -16.96
N GLN A 72 -15.96 4.43 -17.13
CA GLN A 72 -16.32 5.85 -17.05
C GLN A 72 -16.06 6.38 -15.64
N GLY A 73 -15.34 7.50 -15.53
CA GLY A 73 -14.96 8.10 -14.25
C GLY A 73 -13.63 7.61 -13.68
N TRP A 74 -12.90 6.72 -14.37
CA TRP A 74 -11.54 6.32 -14.04
C TRP A 74 -10.63 6.44 -15.28
N PRO A 75 -9.34 6.82 -15.16
CA PRO A 75 -8.62 7.20 -13.94
C PRO A 75 -9.01 8.58 -13.40
N PRO A 76 -8.69 8.88 -12.12
CA PRO A 76 -8.88 10.22 -11.55
C PRO A 76 -8.04 11.26 -12.32
N ASN A 77 -8.60 12.46 -12.51
CA ASN A 77 -7.88 13.56 -13.15
C ASN A 77 -6.95 14.25 -12.14
N VAL A 78 -5.84 13.60 -11.79
CA VAL A 78 -4.89 14.06 -10.74
C VAL A 78 -3.47 14.27 -11.25
N ARG A 79 -3.20 13.97 -12.52
CA ARG A 79 -1.85 13.99 -13.12
C ARG A 79 -1.13 15.33 -12.96
N GLU A 80 -1.87 16.44 -12.94
CA GLU A 80 -1.30 17.78 -12.74
C GLU A 80 -0.65 17.96 -11.36
N PHE A 81 -1.01 17.16 -10.36
CA PHE A 81 -0.45 17.21 -9.02
C PHE A 81 0.78 16.31 -8.85
N GLU A 82 1.00 15.35 -9.75
CA GLU A 82 1.98 14.29 -9.59
C GLU A 82 3.41 14.78 -9.91
N VAL A 83 4.34 14.56 -8.98
CA VAL A 83 5.79 14.77 -9.18
C VAL A 83 6.48 13.45 -9.46
N GLU A 84 6.15 12.41 -8.69
CA GLU A 84 6.73 11.08 -8.81
C GLU A 84 5.68 10.03 -8.47
N LEU A 85 5.70 8.91 -9.20
CA LEU A 85 4.89 7.73 -8.92
C LEU A 85 5.81 6.52 -8.76
N GLN A 86 5.78 5.90 -7.59
CA GLN A 86 6.40 4.60 -7.34
C GLN A 86 5.31 3.53 -7.15
N SER A 87 5.50 2.37 -7.77
CA SER A 87 4.61 1.22 -7.63
C SER A 87 5.45 -0.01 -7.30
N ASP A 88 5.27 -0.56 -6.11
CA ASP A 88 5.95 -1.76 -5.64
C ASP A 88 4.93 -2.91 -5.53
N ILE A 89 5.33 -4.11 -5.92
CA ILE A 89 4.57 -5.34 -5.69
C ILE A 89 5.19 -6.10 -4.53
N TYR A 90 4.36 -6.39 -3.54
CA TYR A 90 4.73 -7.10 -2.33
C TYR A 90 4.05 -8.47 -2.22
N ILE A 91 4.73 -9.39 -1.54
CA ILE A 91 4.20 -10.67 -1.10
C ILE A 91 4.03 -10.62 0.42
N PRO A 92 2.87 -11.03 0.97
CA PRO A 92 2.69 -11.07 2.42
C PRO A 92 3.59 -12.10 3.09
N ALA A 93 4.19 -11.73 4.22
CA ALA A 93 4.84 -12.70 5.09
C ALA A 93 3.82 -13.69 5.67
N PRO A 94 4.24 -14.90 6.10
CA PRO A 94 3.32 -15.94 6.60
C PRO A 94 2.44 -15.51 7.77
N PHE A 95 2.92 -14.59 8.60
CA PHE A 95 2.20 -14.05 9.76
C PHE A 95 1.45 -12.73 9.45
N SER A 96 1.51 -12.23 8.21
CA SER A 96 0.80 -11.00 7.85
C SER A 96 -0.71 -11.23 7.95
N PRO A 97 -1.45 -10.34 8.61
CA PRO A 97 -2.90 -10.40 8.60
C PRO A 97 -3.46 -10.30 7.18
N GLN A 98 -4.61 -10.94 6.95
CA GLN A 98 -5.39 -10.71 5.73
C GLN A 98 -5.84 -9.24 5.66
N LEU A 99 -5.96 -8.73 4.43
CA LEU A 99 -6.38 -7.37 4.14
C LEU A 99 -7.90 -7.28 4.06
N GLU A 100 -8.54 -7.42 5.22
CA GLU A 100 -9.98 -7.27 5.38
C GLU A 100 -10.35 -5.84 5.82
N PRO A 101 -11.55 -5.33 5.45
CA PRO A 101 -12.05 -4.05 5.95
C PRO A 101 -12.05 -3.98 7.48
N ARG A 102 -11.37 -2.97 8.04
CA ARG A 102 -11.22 -2.80 9.50
C ARG A 102 -10.84 -1.39 9.87
N GLN A 103 -11.30 -0.94 11.04
CA GLN A 103 -10.89 0.31 11.68
C GLN A 103 -9.88 -0.01 12.79
N LEU A 104 -8.61 0.36 12.61
CA LEU A 104 -7.54 0.05 13.59
C LEU A 104 -7.02 1.26 14.37
N GLY A 105 -7.32 2.47 13.91
CA GLY A 105 -6.82 3.72 14.48
C GLY A 105 -6.91 4.87 13.47
N ASN A 106 -6.34 6.01 13.82
CA ASN A 106 -6.27 7.23 13.00
C ASN A 106 -4.84 7.56 12.52
N LEU A 107 -3.81 6.99 13.16
CA LEU A 107 -2.41 7.18 12.77
C LEU A 107 -1.79 5.85 12.38
N TYR A 108 -1.07 5.84 11.26
CA TYR A 108 -0.43 4.64 10.72
C TYR A 108 1.06 4.91 10.49
N GLU A 109 1.91 3.99 10.95
CA GLU A 109 3.35 4.03 10.70
C GLU A 109 3.68 2.99 9.62
N ILE A 110 4.09 3.48 8.45
CA ILE A 110 4.59 2.64 7.35
C ILE A 110 6.12 2.66 7.38
N ARG A 111 6.73 1.49 7.59
CA ARG A 111 8.19 1.34 7.63
C ARG A 111 8.63 0.43 6.51
N ILE A 112 9.56 0.92 5.70
CA ILE A 112 10.12 0.21 4.56
C ILE A 112 11.63 0.18 4.74
N TYR A 113 12.19 -1.02 4.85
CA TYR A 113 13.62 -1.24 4.96
C TYR A 113 14.17 -1.95 3.76
N THR A 114 15.30 -1.49 3.23
CA THR A 114 16.03 -2.22 2.19
C THR A 114 17.12 -3.08 2.84
N PHE A 115 17.02 -4.39 2.67
CA PHE A 115 17.99 -5.34 3.16
C PHE A 115 18.99 -5.73 2.07
N LYS A 116 20.10 -6.37 2.48
CA LYS A 116 21.02 -7.01 1.54
C LYS A 116 20.30 -8.15 0.80
N PRO A 117 20.70 -8.45 -0.47
CA PRO A 117 20.17 -9.58 -1.21
C PRO A 117 20.18 -10.87 -0.39
N GLY A 118 19.08 -11.63 -0.43
CA GLY A 118 18.91 -12.87 0.35
C GLY A 118 18.58 -12.67 1.84
N GLY A 119 18.55 -11.44 2.35
CA GLY A 119 18.31 -11.17 3.78
C GLY A 119 16.87 -11.36 4.25
N ILE A 120 15.88 -11.35 3.34
CA ILE A 120 14.45 -11.35 3.68
C ILE A 120 14.03 -12.60 4.46
N ALA A 121 14.49 -13.80 4.06
CA ALA A 121 14.14 -15.04 4.75
C ALA A 121 14.51 -14.99 6.24
N GLY A 122 15.73 -14.55 6.56
CA GLY A 122 16.18 -14.40 7.94
C GLY A 122 15.45 -13.29 8.71
N VAL A 123 14.90 -12.28 8.04
CA VAL A 123 14.03 -11.27 8.67
C VAL A 123 12.69 -11.91 9.06
N ILE A 124 12.07 -12.65 8.15
CA ILE A 124 10.80 -13.35 8.40
C ILE A 124 10.94 -14.34 9.56
N ASP A 125 12.01 -15.14 9.60
CA ASP A 125 12.25 -16.11 10.66
C ASP A 125 12.36 -15.44 12.04
N ARG A 126 13.14 -14.35 12.14
CA ARG A 126 13.31 -13.60 13.39
C ARG A 126 12.01 -12.93 13.83
N TRP A 127 11.23 -12.40 12.89
CA TRP A 127 9.94 -11.79 13.22
C TRP A 127 8.92 -12.82 13.70
N SER A 128 8.89 -14.00 13.10
CA SER A 128 7.92 -15.06 13.42
C SER A 128 7.97 -15.46 14.90
N GLY A 129 9.16 -15.45 15.52
CA GLY A 129 9.33 -15.75 16.95
C GLY A 129 8.86 -14.65 17.92
N HIS A 130 8.62 -13.43 17.45
CA HIS A 130 8.31 -12.28 18.32
C HIS A 130 7.00 -11.58 17.95
N ILE A 131 6.39 -11.89 16.81
CA ILE A 131 5.25 -11.14 16.29
C ILE A 131 4.04 -11.22 17.21
N ALA A 132 3.79 -12.37 17.84
CA ALA A 132 2.68 -12.59 18.75
C ALA A 132 2.70 -11.65 19.98
N GLU A 133 3.88 -11.31 20.49
CA GLU A 133 4.00 -10.33 21.59
C GLU A 133 3.90 -8.89 21.08
N ARG A 134 4.49 -8.61 19.90
CA ARG A 134 4.47 -7.25 19.35
C ARG A 134 3.07 -6.77 19.00
N ILE A 135 2.21 -7.64 18.46
CA ILE A 135 0.82 -7.27 18.10
C ILE A 135 -0.04 -6.90 19.32
N LYS A 136 0.36 -7.30 20.54
CA LYS A 136 -0.32 -6.87 21.78
C LYS A 136 -0.09 -5.39 22.09
N LEU A 137 0.99 -4.80 21.56
CA LEU A 137 1.34 -3.40 21.77
C LEU A 137 0.65 -2.48 20.76
N SER A 138 0.57 -2.91 19.50
CA SER A 138 -0.04 -2.14 18.41
C SER A 138 -0.54 -3.10 17.33
N PRO A 139 -1.73 -2.88 16.74
CA PRO A 139 -2.23 -3.73 15.65
C PRO A 139 -1.29 -3.69 14.43
N LEU A 140 -0.90 -4.88 13.97
CA LEU A 140 -0.24 -5.04 12.68
C LEU A 140 -1.27 -4.91 11.57
N VAL A 141 -1.08 -3.98 10.63
CA VAL A 141 -1.91 -3.86 9.43
C VAL A 141 -1.38 -4.81 8.35
N GLY A 142 -0.07 -4.89 8.18
CA GLY A 142 0.53 -5.79 7.19
C GLY A 142 2.04 -5.86 7.33
N ALA A 143 2.61 -6.99 6.94
CA ALA A 143 4.05 -7.21 6.88
C ALA A 143 4.39 -7.96 5.58
N TRP A 144 5.09 -7.31 4.67
CA TRP A 144 5.26 -7.76 3.30
C TRP A 144 6.69 -7.56 2.81
N HIS A 145 7.12 -8.36 1.84
CA HIS A 145 8.42 -8.18 1.19
C HIS A 145 8.27 -7.96 -0.31
N SER A 146 9.12 -7.12 -0.89
CA SER A 146 9.03 -6.77 -2.31
C SER A 146 9.44 -7.95 -3.19
N GLU A 147 8.67 -8.17 -4.24
CA GLU A 147 9.02 -9.07 -5.34
C GLU A 147 9.37 -8.29 -6.61
N LEU A 148 8.62 -7.22 -6.92
CA LEU A 148 8.84 -6.36 -8.09
C LEU A 148 8.80 -4.88 -7.69
N GLY A 149 9.55 -4.05 -8.42
CA GLY A 149 9.78 -2.65 -8.08
C GLY A 149 11.09 -2.50 -7.33
N GLY A 150 11.09 -1.77 -6.22
CA GLY A 150 12.28 -1.70 -5.37
C GLY A 150 12.52 -3.03 -4.67
N LEU A 151 13.61 -3.71 -5.02
CA LEU A 151 13.96 -5.05 -4.53
C LEU A 151 14.49 -5.03 -3.09
N ASN A 152 14.42 -6.19 -2.44
CA ASN A 152 14.90 -6.43 -1.07
C ASN A 152 14.25 -5.52 -0.01
N LYS A 153 13.04 -5.03 -0.25
CA LYS A 153 12.29 -4.24 0.72
C LYS A 153 11.52 -5.16 1.68
N TRP A 154 11.53 -4.80 2.96
CA TRP A 154 10.63 -5.29 4.00
C TRP A 154 9.73 -4.13 4.42
N CYS A 155 8.45 -4.21 4.07
CA CYS A 155 7.42 -3.24 4.42
C CYS A 155 6.61 -3.76 5.59
N HIS A 156 6.41 -2.96 6.63
CA HIS A 156 5.47 -3.29 7.69
C HIS A 156 4.73 -2.06 8.17
N ILE A 157 3.43 -2.24 8.45
CA ILE A 157 2.50 -1.15 8.74
C ILE A 157 1.85 -1.40 10.10
N TRP A 158 1.94 -0.41 10.99
CA TRP A 158 1.37 -0.47 12.34
C TRP A 158 0.32 0.63 12.51
N ALA A 159 -0.78 0.30 13.19
CA ALA A 159 -1.81 1.27 13.55
C ALA A 159 -1.65 1.76 14.99
N TYR A 160 -1.93 3.05 15.22
CA TYR A 160 -1.90 3.71 16.51
C TYR A 160 -3.22 4.50 16.72
N LYS A 161 -3.55 4.72 18.00
CA LYS A 161 -4.72 5.49 18.46
C LYS A 161 -4.33 6.91 18.81
#